data_AF-A0A2P6TVG0-F1
#
_entry.id   AF-A0A2P6TVG0-F1
#
_cell.length_a   1.000
_cell.length_b   1.000
_cell.length_c   1.000
_cell.angle_alpha   90.00
_cell.angle_beta   90.00
_cell.angle_gamma   90.00
#
_symmetry.space_group_name_H-M   'P 1'
#
loop_
_entity.id
_entity.type
_entity.pdbx_description
1 polymer ?
#
loop_
_entity_poly.entity_id
_entity_poly.type
_entity_poly.pdbx_seq_one_letter_code
_entity_poly.pdbx_strand_id
1 'polypeptide(L)'
;MTEASAAKPPARGRLGAVFAALLGCTALLALLGSGAWEAREFKMPTLRAYRFAALGRGHRWAGGGSSEPAATASPPPVCELDVEQGPIAESCHLVTDVCVDQQMAVLYGSEYHPPPGATRAPAELPLLEPSHRHSHYVLSHRDTGAREYRYPLPPLQFRASSTDEALPYLAEPVFSSCTVPVVYYSHYLVNPAHMFRDNAAVMYGALNESSWGEHAKLVVMTAMGLSPPRFAAQVMEAVTPHMAVETWAQFSSRLPSQPAPCGGYLPAPAVPQQPGSPRASWEGGPQRCFKHMFVCTNGVNSTETWPLHAFGRHLAKHHLGSLPPEAQSALQAQPPVALQRRLRMVAEADERGSSNGGGSSMKCRRCSPAGPGMEEGGSTDTSDDGGSSGSRSSGGRNSEDGSSSKAEPAVLNILFHRRGVDRLLLNAAELLERCNAWNYTTAAGVQVRARCSEVELTDLFAGIVAAQRADIFIGAHGANMANGWLMRPGSSVLELTMHQFEEGAAHAQYPKRNTFDIDTQVQYWKVLLCDERRYPPGSWSPGPKEEEDRAAGKIWHPLWPKFRNLAVRWEVIDIALREIVEAGGDMEEYRQRWDEGRWWWLSAANQTVYAGPEMHQTCRRARAFGLIS
;
A
#
# COMPACT_ATOMS: atom_id res chain seq x y z
N MET A 1 36.82 37.03 -30.70
CA MET A 1 37.49 38.30 -31.02
C MET A 1 36.70 38.94 -32.14
N THR A 2 36.12 40.14 -32.02
CA THR A 2 36.27 41.21 -31.02
C THR A 2 34.93 41.69 -30.46
N GLU A 3 34.96 42.33 -29.29
CA GLU A 3 33.80 42.83 -28.55
C GLU A 3 33.25 44.16 -29.13
N ALA A 4 31.97 44.45 -28.88
CA ALA A 4 31.46 45.83 -28.83
C ALA A 4 30.28 45.92 -27.84
N SER A 5 30.42 46.81 -26.85
CA SER A 5 29.46 47.03 -25.75
C SER A 5 28.26 47.88 -26.18
N ALA A 6 27.05 47.55 -25.70
CA ALA A 6 25.84 48.35 -25.90
C ALA A 6 25.43 49.04 -24.57
N ALA A 7 25.38 50.37 -24.59
CA ALA A 7 25.19 51.19 -23.39
C ALA A 7 23.71 51.37 -22.98
N LYS A 8 23.48 51.53 -21.67
CA LYS A 8 22.19 51.95 -21.08
C LYS A 8 21.88 53.43 -21.36
N PRO A 9 20.65 53.81 -21.72
CA PRO A 9 20.15 55.19 -21.60
C PRO A 9 19.71 55.52 -20.15
N PRO A 10 19.66 56.81 -19.77
CA PRO A 10 19.53 57.24 -18.37
C PRO A 10 18.09 57.46 -17.88
N ALA A 11 17.93 57.48 -16.56
CA ALA A 11 16.67 57.73 -15.89
C ALA A 11 16.32 59.24 -15.78
N ARG A 12 15.08 59.57 -16.16
CA ARG A 12 14.25 60.69 -15.67
C ARG A 12 12.80 60.16 -15.66
N GLY A 13 11.95 60.33 -14.67
CA GLY A 13 12.05 61.18 -13.48
C GLY A 13 10.71 61.90 -13.26
N ARG A 14 9.76 61.26 -12.57
CA ARG A 14 8.54 61.89 -12.04
C ARG A 14 8.18 61.30 -10.68
N LEU A 15 8.60 61.99 -9.63
CA LEU A 15 7.93 61.92 -8.32
C LEU A 15 6.58 62.62 -8.43
N GLY A 16 5.52 62.04 -7.86
CA GLY A 16 4.22 62.69 -7.76
C GLY A 16 3.08 61.72 -7.45
N ALA A 17 2.54 61.82 -6.22
CA ALA A 17 1.22 61.32 -5.81
C ALA A 17 0.95 59.79 -5.80
N VAL A 18 1.61 59.04 -4.90
CA VAL A 18 0.97 57.90 -4.19
C VAL A 18 1.39 57.91 -2.72
N PHE A 19 0.72 58.72 -1.89
CA PHE A 19 0.89 58.73 -0.42
C PHE A 19 -0.46 58.93 0.27
N ALA A 20 -1.43 58.05 -0.04
CA ALA A 20 -2.79 58.11 0.50
C ALA A 20 -3.52 56.74 0.56
N ALA A 21 -2.79 55.61 0.60
CA ALA A 21 -3.39 54.27 0.48
C ALA A 21 -2.73 53.18 1.36
N LEU A 22 -2.10 53.55 2.48
CA LEU A 22 -1.38 52.60 3.37
C LEU A 22 -1.70 52.75 4.87
N LEU A 23 -2.82 53.39 5.20
CA LEU A 23 -3.34 53.51 6.59
C LEU A 23 -4.80 53.01 6.73
N GLY A 24 -5.26 52.16 5.79
CA GLY A 24 -6.65 51.71 5.70
C GLY A 24 -6.91 50.20 5.85
N CYS A 25 -5.89 49.38 6.15
CA CYS A 25 -6.04 47.91 6.18
C CYS A 25 -5.75 47.22 7.54
N THR A 26 -5.34 47.97 8.57
CA THR A 26 -5.06 47.41 9.91
C THR A 26 -6.25 47.43 10.88
N ALA A 27 -7.39 48.03 10.50
CA ALA A 27 -8.56 48.18 11.38
C ALA A 27 -9.70 47.16 11.16
N LEU A 28 -9.62 46.28 10.14
CA LEU A 28 -10.70 45.32 9.83
C LEU A 28 -10.44 43.87 10.30
N LEU A 29 -9.27 43.59 10.90
CA LEU A 29 -8.90 42.26 11.44
C LEU A 29 -9.10 42.14 12.97
N ALA A 30 -9.63 43.17 13.63
CA ALA A 30 -9.84 43.20 15.08
C ALA A 30 -11.31 43.03 15.53
N LEU A 31 -12.26 42.76 14.61
CA LEU A 31 -13.70 42.71 14.88
C LEU A 31 -14.39 41.37 14.55
N LEU A 32 -13.63 40.30 14.35
CA LEU A 32 -14.15 38.93 14.17
C LEU A 32 -13.65 37.96 15.26
N GLY A 33 -13.21 38.47 16.40
CA GLY A 33 -12.46 37.73 17.44
C GLY A 33 -13.06 37.77 18.84
N SER A 34 -14.39 37.71 19.00
CA SER A 34 -15.02 37.64 20.33
C SER A 34 -16.45 37.06 20.32
N GLY A 35 -16.64 35.95 19.60
CA GLY A 35 -17.85 35.12 19.73
C GLY A 35 -17.70 34.16 20.91
N ALA A 36 -18.08 34.60 22.12
CA ALA A 36 -18.02 33.76 23.31
C ALA A 36 -18.93 32.53 23.15
N TRP A 37 -18.33 31.34 23.00
CA TRP A 37 -19.05 30.08 23.11
C TRP A 37 -19.29 29.77 24.58
N GLU A 38 -20.48 30.11 25.09
CA GLU A 38 -20.93 29.64 26.39
C GLU A 38 -20.90 28.10 26.42
N ALA A 39 -20.10 27.56 27.33
CA ALA A 39 -20.10 26.14 27.64
C ALA A 39 -21.43 25.76 28.31
N ARG A 40 -22.43 25.38 27.50
CA ARG A 40 -23.63 24.72 28.01
C ARG A 40 -23.22 23.38 28.63
N GLU A 41 -23.25 23.32 29.97
CA GLU A 41 -23.22 22.07 30.72
C GLU A 41 -24.37 21.16 30.27
N PHE A 42 -24.07 20.26 29.32
CA PHE A 42 -25.01 19.21 28.98
C PHE A 42 -24.90 18.10 30.03
N LYS A 43 -25.68 18.23 31.12
CA LYS A 43 -25.80 17.19 32.14
C LYS A 43 -26.24 15.89 31.47
N MET A 44 -25.32 14.95 31.34
CA MET A 44 -25.62 13.61 30.85
C MET A 44 -26.68 12.97 31.78
N PRO A 45 -27.75 12.37 31.24
CA PRO A 45 -28.58 11.50 32.04
C PRO A 45 -27.72 10.34 32.54
N THR A 46 -27.82 10.02 33.83
CA THR A 46 -27.12 8.90 34.47
C THR A 46 -27.56 7.58 33.85
N LEU A 47 -26.83 7.13 32.82
CA LEU A 47 -27.02 5.83 32.20
C LEU A 47 -26.71 4.73 33.22
N ARG A 48 -27.72 3.90 33.48
CA ARG A 48 -27.58 2.70 34.32
C ARG A 48 -26.45 1.83 33.80
N ALA A 49 -25.57 1.39 34.70
CA ALA A 49 -24.49 0.48 34.40
C ALA A 49 -25.03 -0.86 33.86
N TYR A 50 -24.96 -1.05 32.53
CA TYR A 50 -25.13 -2.36 31.92
C TYR A 50 -23.90 -3.20 32.24
N ARG A 51 -24.00 -4.05 33.27
CA ARG A 51 -23.06 -5.13 33.51
C ARG A 51 -23.09 -6.07 32.29
N PHE A 52 -22.01 -6.06 31.50
CA PHE A 52 -21.74 -7.15 30.57
C PHE A 52 -21.43 -8.41 31.38
N ALA A 53 -22.44 -9.26 31.56
CA ALA A 53 -22.24 -10.62 32.04
C ALA A 53 -21.56 -11.43 30.94
N ALA A 54 -20.24 -11.64 31.08
CA ALA A 54 -19.51 -12.56 30.23
C ALA A 54 -20.01 -13.99 30.49
N LEU A 55 -20.91 -14.49 29.64
CA LEU A 55 -21.38 -15.88 29.65
C LEU A 55 -20.30 -16.81 29.06
N GLY A 56 -19.19 -16.94 29.79
CA GLY A 56 -18.21 -18.00 29.56
C GLY A 56 -18.84 -19.36 29.84
N ARG A 57 -18.99 -20.19 28.80
CA ARG A 57 -19.40 -21.59 28.98
C ARG A 57 -18.26 -22.35 29.64
N GLY A 58 -18.40 -22.67 30.92
CA GLY A 58 -17.39 -23.39 31.69
C GLY A 58 -17.26 -24.85 31.25
N HIS A 59 -16.34 -25.13 30.32
CA HIS A 59 -15.82 -26.48 30.17
C HIS A 59 -14.83 -26.76 31.31
N ARG A 60 -15.28 -27.51 32.33
CA ARG A 60 -14.39 -28.10 33.34
C ARG A 60 -13.48 -29.14 32.67
N TRP A 61 -12.27 -28.74 32.31
CA TRP A 61 -11.19 -29.68 32.06
C TRP A 61 -10.63 -30.17 33.39
N ALA A 62 -11.11 -31.34 33.84
CA ALA A 62 -10.51 -32.08 34.94
C ALA A 62 -9.29 -32.87 34.42
N GLY A 63 -8.23 -32.14 34.02
CA GLY A 63 -6.97 -32.73 33.58
C GLY A 63 -5.97 -32.80 34.73
N GLY A 64 -5.79 -33.99 35.31
CA GLY A 64 -4.69 -34.27 36.23
C GLY A 64 -3.37 -34.38 35.48
N GLY A 65 -2.76 -33.24 35.14
CA GLY A 65 -1.45 -33.19 34.50
C GLY A 65 -0.33 -33.39 35.52
N SER A 66 0.49 -34.42 35.32
CA SER A 66 1.78 -34.56 36.00
C SER A 66 2.65 -33.34 35.71
N SER A 67 3.15 -32.68 36.74
CA SER A 67 4.13 -31.61 36.61
C SER A 67 5.46 -32.20 36.13
N GLU A 68 5.71 -32.20 34.82
CA GLU A 68 7.06 -32.37 34.31
C GLU A 68 7.96 -31.30 34.96
N PRO A 69 9.17 -31.66 35.41
CA PRO A 69 10.10 -30.70 35.99
C PRO A 69 10.41 -29.64 34.92
N ALA A 70 10.20 -28.37 35.26
CA ALA A 70 10.45 -27.27 34.36
C ALA A 70 11.87 -27.38 33.79
N ALA A 71 11.97 -27.58 32.48
CA ALA A 71 13.25 -27.71 31.79
C ALA A 71 14.13 -26.51 32.15
N THR A 72 15.38 -26.79 32.54
CA THR A 72 16.34 -25.75 32.96
C THR A 72 16.45 -24.70 31.88
N ALA A 73 15.87 -23.52 32.13
CA ALA A 73 15.75 -22.49 31.13
C ALA A 73 17.14 -21.99 30.72
N SER A 74 17.46 -22.14 29.43
CA SER A 74 18.67 -21.54 28.85
C SER A 74 18.69 -20.03 29.11
N PRO A 75 19.88 -19.40 29.23
CA PRO A 75 19.97 -17.94 29.24
C PRO A 75 19.31 -17.36 27.98
N PRO A 76 18.71 -16.16 28.06
CA PRO A 76 18.11 -15.52 26.90
C PRO A 76 19.17 -15.32 25.80
N PRO A 77 18.80 -15.44 24.52
CA PRO A 77 19.73 -15.19 23.43
C PRO A 77 20.20 -13.74 23.46
N VAL A 78 21.48 -13.52 23.22
CA VAL A 78 22.05 -12.20 22.94
C VAL A 78 22.11 -12.05 21.42
N CYS A 79 21.58 -10.95 20.89
CA CYS A 79 21.64 -10.62 19.47
C CYS A 79 22.47 -9.36 19.27
N GLU A 80 23.44 -9.42 18.36
CA GLU A 80 24.17 -8.24 17.88
C GLU A 80 23.45 -7.73 16.63
N LEU A 81 22.58 -6.73 16.80
CA LEU A 81 21.78 -6.12 15.74
C LEU A 81 22.35 -4.76 15.36
N ASP A 82 22.65 -4.56 14.07
CA ASP A 82 23.10 -3.28 13.51
C ASP A 82 21.91 -2.34 13.30
N VAL A 83 21.36 -1.82 14.41
CA VAL A 83 20.12 -1.04 14.40
C VAL A 83 20.26 0.39 13.88
N GLU A 84 21.48 0.93 13.83
CA GLU A 84 21.73 2.34 13.51
C GLU A 84 21.68 2.64 12.00
N GLN A 85 21.46 1.61 11.17
CA GLN A 85 21.40 1.71 9.71
C GLN A 85 19.99 1.44 9.16
N GLY A 86 19.72 2.01 7.99
CA GLY A 86 18.50 1.81 7.21
C GLY A 86 17.42 2.87 7.43
N PRO A 87 16.33 2.84 6.64
CA PRO A 87 15.37 3.96 6.58
C PRO A 87 14.61 4.24 7.88
N ILE A 88 14.52 3.25 8.78
CA ILE A 88 13.94 3.43 10.12
C ILE A 88 14.86 4.31 10.98
N ALA A 89 16.16 4.06 10.98
CA ALA A 89 17.13 4.82 11.76
C ALA A 89 17.24 6.28 11.28
N GLU A 90 17.12 6.50 9.96
CA GLU A 90 17.11 7.84 9.36
C GLU A 90 15.82 8.63 9.67
N SER A 91 14.69 7.94 9.83
CA SER A 91 13.36 8.56 9.95
C SER A 91 12.84 8.70 11.39
N CYS A 92 13.39 7.92 12.32
CA CYS A 92 12.80 7.72 13.64
C CYS A 92 13.85 7.93 14.76
N HIS A 93 13.38 8.31 15.94
CA HIS A 93 14.26 8.53 17.08
C HIS A 93 14.64 7.19 17.71
N LEU A 94 15.94 6.87 17.75
CA LEU A 94 16.48 5.76 18.52
C LEU A 94 16.47 6.11 20.01
N VAL A 95 15.99 5.17 20.83
CA VAL A 95 16.01 5.20 22.29
C VAL A 95 16.68 3.92 22.78
N THR A 96 17.69 4.05 23.63
CA THR A 96 18.49 2.93 24.15
C THR A 96 18.21 2.65 25.63
N ASP A 97 18.39 1.40 26.05
CA ASP A 97 18.25 0.94 27.45
C ASP A 97 16.94 1.45 28.09
N VAL A 98 15.83 1.07 27.47
CA VAL A 98 14.49 1.59 27.76
C VAL A 98 13.54 0.48 28.19
N CYS A 99 12.80 0.71 29.28
CA CYS A 99 11.64 -0.09 29.63
C CYS A 99 10.33 0.64 29.32
N VAL A 100 9.22 -0.10 29.22
CA VAL A 100 7.90 0.46 28.92
C VAL A 100 6.89 -0.02 29.96
N ASP A 101 6.19 0.92 30.60
CA ASP A 101 5.12 0.64 31.57
C ASP A 101 4.13 1.81 31.65
N GLN A 102 2.85 1.49 31.81
CA GLN A 102 1.75 2.45 32.03
C GLN A 102 1.73 3.65 31.06
N GLN A 103 1.83 3.38 29.76
CA GLN A 103 1.90 4.37 28.66
C GLN A 103 3.12 5.30 28.66
N MET A 104 4.15 5.02 29.46
CA MET A 104 5.42 5.75 29.49
C MET A 104 6.60 4.88 29.05
N ALA A 105 7.61 5.53 28.48
CA ALA A 105 8.95 4.98 28.33
C ALA A 105 9.82 5.39 29.53
N VAL A 106 10.63 4.46 30.03
CA VAL A 106 11.45 4.58 31.24
C VAL A 106 12.91 4.40 30.85
N LEU A 107 13.72 5.44 31.02
CA LEU A 107 15.11 5.51 30.54
C LEU A 107 16.11 5.14 31.64
N TYR A 108 17.05 4.24 31.32
CA TYR A 108 18.10 3.76 32.22
C TYR A 108 19.51 4.25 31.84
N GLY A 109 19.65 5.01 30.75
CA GLY A 109 20.90 5.65 30.35
C GLY A 109 21.51 6.49 31.48
N SER A 110 22.81 6.34 31.71
CA SER A 110 23.56 7.03 32.77
C SER A 110 23.48 8.56 32.71
N GLU A 111 23.22 9.10 31.53
CA GLU A 111 23.03 10.52 31.23
C GLU A 111 21.74 11.10 31.84
N TYR A 112 20.73 10.27 32.10
CA TYR A 112 19.52 10.67 32.84
C TYR A 112 19.68 10.50 34.36
N HIS A 113 20.76 9.83 34.79
CA HIS A 113 21.08 9.48 36.17
C HIS A 113 22.47 9.99 36.59
N PRO A 114 22.69 11.31 36.65
CA PRO A 114 23.96 11.85 37.11
C PRO A 114 24.26 11.34 38.53
N PRO A 115 25.44 10.73 38.78
CA PRO A 115 25.75 10.16 40.08
C PRO A 115 25.80 11.25 41.17
N PRO A 116 25.57 10.91 42.45
CA PRO A 116 25.61 11.88 43.54
C PRO A 116 26.91 12.71 43.54
N GLY A 117 26.78 14.04 43.43
CA GLY A 117 27.90 14.96 43.34
C GLY A 117 28.41 15.26 41.92
N ALA A 118 27.79 14.72 40.87
CA ALA A 118 28.07 15.12 39.49
C ALA A 118 27.77 16.61 39.26
N THR A 119 28.65 17.29 38.52
CA THR A 119 28.53 18.72 38.19
C THR A 119 27.64 18.99 36.99
N ARG A 120 27.32 17.96 36.20
CA ARG A 120 26.45 18.04 35.01
C ARG A 120 25.01 17.74 35.43
N ALA A 121 24.07 18.61 35.04
CA ALA A 121 22.65 18.34 35.17
C ALA A 121 22.24 17.07 34.40
N PRO A 122 21.15 16.38 34.79
CA PRO A 122 20.60 15.28 33.99
C PRO A 122 20.34 15.74 32.55
N ALA A 123 20.46 14.82 31.59
CA ALA A 123 20.00 15.06 30.24
C ALA A 123 18.49 15.38 30.23
N GLU A 124 18.09 16.33 29.39
CA GLU A 124 16.68 16.65 29.19
C GLU A 124 15.96 15.42 28.61
N LEU A 125 14.79 15.10 29.16
CA LEU A 125 14.00 13.97 28.67
C LEU A 125 13.46 14.30 27.27
N PRO A 126 13.57 13.38 26.29
CA PRO A 126 13.16 13.66 24.93
C PRO A 126 11.65 13.91 24.85
N LEU A 127 11.23 15.03 24.27
CA LEU A 127 9.83 15.31 23.95
C LEU A 127 9.55 14.95 22.49
N LEU A 128 8.97 13.76 22.27
CA LEU A 128 8.70 13.25 20.92
C LEU A 128 7.25 13.51 20.53
N GLU A 129 6.99 14.69 19.97
CA GLU A 129 5.68 15.08 19.47
C GLU A 129 5.43 14.58 18.03
N PRO A 130 4.24 14.04 17.71
CA PRO A 130 3.87 13.76 16.32
C PRO A 130 3.60 15.04 15.52
N SER A 131 4.07 15.10 14.28
CA SER A 131 3.69 16.20 13.38
C SER A 131 2.18 16.24 13.12
N HIS A 132 1.66 17.40 12.75
CA HIS A 132 0.23 17.64 12.47
C HIS A 132 -0.46 16.57 11.59
N ARG A 133 0.26 15.95 10.65
CA ARG A 133 -0.24 14.89 9.76
C ARG A 133 -0.44 13.53 10.46
N HIS A 134 0.28 13.31 11.56
CA HIS A 134 0.35 12.07 12.35
C HIS A 134 -0.20 12.27 13.78
N SER A 135 -0.47 13.50 14.22
CA SER A 135 -0.94 13.86 15.56
C SER A 135 -2.43 13.59 15.81
N HIS A 136 -3.11 12.81 14.95
CA HIS A 136 -4.56 12.64 14.99
C HIS A 136 -4.99 11.20 14.70
N TYR A 137 -5.72 10.61 15.66
CA TYR A 137 -6.50 9.40 15.45
C TYR A 137 -7.91 9.78 15.00
N VAL A 138 -8.37 9.22 13.88
CA VAL A 138 -9.73 9.42 13.41
C VAL A 138 -10.59 8.24 13.86
N LEU A 139 -11.78 8.50 14.39
CA LEU A 139 -12.77 7.48 14.73
C LEU A 139 -14.08 7.73 13.95
N SER A 140 -14.58 6.68 13.32
CA SER A 140 -15.85 6.67 12.59
C SER A 140 -16.90 5.96 13.42
N HIS A 141 -17.90 6.68 13.94
CA HIS A 141 -19.02 6.06 14.63
C HIS A 141 -19.97 5.38 13.63
N ARG A 142 -20.40 4.16 13.96
CA ARG A 142 -21.26 3.32 13.11
C ARG A 142 -22.63 3.98 12.83
N ASP A 143 -23.17 4.69 13.81
CA ASP A 143 -24.58 5.10 13.81
C ASP A 143 -24.80 6.59 13.47
N THR A 144 -23.74 7.40 13.37
CA THR A 144 -23.84 8.88 13.20
C THR A 144 -23.61 9.34 11.76
N GLY A 145 -23.93 8.51 10.76
CA GLY A 145 -23.82 8.88 9.34
C GLY A 145 -22.40 9.27 8.91
N ALA A 146 -21.38 8.50 9.33
CA ALA A 146 -19.98 8.69 8.96
C ALA A 146 -19.34 10.04 9.35
N ARG A 147 -19.80 10.69 10.44
CA ARG A 147 -19.03 11.77 11.08
C ARG A 147 -17.66 11.25 11.56
N GLU A 148 -16.59 11.86 11.04
CA GLU A 148 -15.22 11.62 11.49
C GLU A 148 -14.91 12.44 12.73
N TYR A 149 -14.60 11.77 13.85
CA TYR A 149 -14.12 12.43 15.07
C TYR A 149 -12.60 12.34 15.13
N ARG A 150 -11.93 13.47 15.35
CA ARG A 150 -10.47 13.56 15.41
C ARG A 150 -10.04 13.71 16.87
N TYR A 151 -9.28 12.74 17.35
CA TYR A 151 -8.69 12.74 18.68
C TYR A 151 -7.19 13.02 18.53
N PRO A 152 -6.62 13.99 19.28
CA PRO A 152 -5.18 14.19 19.27
C PRO A 152 -4.47 12.93 19.80
N LEU A 153 -3.38 12.56 19.16
CA LEU A 153 -2.44 11.57 19.70
C LEU A 153 -1.44 12.30 20.62
N PRO A 154 -1.20 11.81 21.84
CA PRO A 154 -0.26 12.46 22.75
C PRO A 154 1.19 12.29 22.25
N PRO A 155 2.09 13.23 22.59
CA PRO A 155 3.54 12.99 22.54
C PRO A 155 3.89 11.74 23.36
N LEU A 156 4.94 11.03 22.96
CA LEU A 156 5.41 9.88 23.73
C LEU A 156 6.03 10.40 25.04
N GLN A 157 5.52 9.93 26.18
CA GLN A 157 5.99 10.37 27.49
C GLN A 157 7.18 9.55 27.96
N PHE A 158 8.20 10.25 28.44
CA PHE A 158 9.42 9.69 28.98
C PHE A 158 9.58 10.06 30.45
N ARG A 159 10.23 9.17 31.21
CA ARG A 159 10.79 9.45 32.53
C ARG A 159 12.13 8.75 32.67
N ALA A 160 13.00 9.24 33.55
CA ALA A 160 14.07 8.41 34.08
C ALA A 160 13.47 7.25 34.90
N SER A 161 14.20 6.14 35.02
CA SER A 161 13.93 5.14 36.05
C SER A 161 14.09 5.73 37.47
N SER A 162 13.76 4.95 38.50
CA SER A 162 13.91 5.33 39.90
C SER A 162 14.62 4.22 40.69
N THR A 163 15.07 4.51 41.91
CA THR A 163 15.36 3.46 42.90
C THR A 163 14.09 2.85 43.48
N ASP A 164 12.96 3.55 43.37
CA ASP A 164 11.67 3.18 43.96
C ASP A 164 10.73 2.47 42.95
N GLU A 165 11.30 1.76 41.98
CA GLU A 165 10.51 1.02 40.98
C GLU A 165 9.73 -0.13 41.64
N ALA A 166 8.40 0.01 41.68
CA ALA A 166 7.52 -0.95 42.36
C ALA A 166 7.42 -2.33 41.69
N LEU A 167 8.01 -2.52 40.50
CA LEU A 167 8.01 -3.79 39.77
C LEU A 167 9.43 -4.35 39.66
N PRO A 168 9.64 -5.63 39.99
CA PRO A 168 10.96 -6.27 39.87
C PRO A 168 11.63 -6.13 38.50
N TYR A 169 10.90 -6.25 37.37
CA TYR A 169 11.50 -6.08 36.03
C TYR A 169 11.85 -4.62 35.67
N LEU A 170 11.42 -3.65 36.46
CA LEU A 170 11.84 -2.25 36.34
C LEU A 170 12.96 -1.90 37.33
N ALA A 171 12.99 -2.52 38.51
CA ALA A 171 14.09 -2.38 39.46
C ALA A 171 15.38 -3.08 38.98
N GLU A 172 15.23 -4.29 38.42
CA GLU A 172 16.32 -5.13 37.91
C GLU A 172 16.00 -5.59 36.46
N PRO A 173 16.08 -4.67 35.48
CA PRO A 173 15.67 -4.93 34.11
C PRO A 173 16.64 -5.86 33.36
N VAL A 174 16.09 -6.86 32.68
CA VAL A 174 16.80 -7.63 31.65
C VAL A 174 16.42 -7.03 30.29
N PHE A 175 17.38 -6.37 29.63
CA PHE A 175 17.14 -5.73 28.33
C PHE A 175 17.19 -6.74 27.18
N SER A 176 16.09 -6.85 26.44
CA SER A 176 16.04 -7.58 25.17
C SER A 176 16.96 -6.92 24.14
N SER A 177 17.96 -7.67 23.67
CA SER A 177 18.79 -7.28 22.51
C SER A 177 18.24 -7.84 21.18
N CYS A 178 17.31 -8.80 21.24
CA CYS A 178 16.79 -9.48 20.06
C CYS A 178 15.43 -8.96 19.57
N THR A 179 14.74 -8.09 20.32
CA THR A 179 13.48 -7.45 19.89
C THR A 179 13.67 -5.95 19.84
N VAL A 180 13.35 -5.34 18.71
CA VAL A 180 13.42 -3.88 18.50
C VAL A 180 12.00 -3.34 18.31
N PRO A 181 11.37 -2.72 19.33
CA PRO A 181 10.05 -2.14 19.17
C PRO A 181 10.12 -0.87 18.32
N VAL A 182 9.16 -0.72 17.41
CA VAL A 182 9.01 0.46 16.56
C VAL A 182 7.66 1.10 16.89
N VAL A 183 7.69 2.14 17.71
CA VAL A 183 6.52 2.93 18.12
C VAL A 183 6.12 3.85 16.98
N TYR A 184 4.99 3.56 16.33
CA TYR A 184 4.64 4.13 15.04
C TYR A 184 3.41 5.04 15.12
N TYR A 185 3.61 6.33 14.85
CA TYR A 185 2.52 7.29 14.68
C TYR A 185 2.02 7.23 13.23
N SER A 186 0.96 6.46 13.03
CA SER A 186 0.34 6.21 11.73
C SER A 186 -0.47 7.39 11.17
N HIS A 187 -0.47 7.54 9.85
CA HIS A 187 -1.33 8.48 9.13
C HIS A 187 -2.69 7.87 8.78
N TYR A 188 -3.77 8.36 9.41
CA TYR A 188 -5.18 8.14 9.01
C TYR A 188 -5.63 6.66 8.96
N LEU A 189 -5.41 5.92 10.05
CA LEU A 189 -5.69 4.48 10.22
C LEU A 189 -7.06 3.97 9.72
N VAL A 190 -8.13 4.78 9.78
CA VAL A 190 -9.48 4.36 9.36
C VAL A 190 -9.71 4.37 7.85
N ASN A 191 -8.76 4.89 7.05
CA ASN A 191 -8.87 4.92 5.61
C ASN A 191 -8.04 3.78 4.99
N PRO A 192 -8.66 2.78 4.33
CA PRO A 192 -7.94 1.63 3.77
C PRO A 192 -6.77 1.97 2.84
N ALA A 193 -6.90 3.01 2.01
CA ALA A 193 -5.79 3.40 1.14
C ALA A 193 -4.64 4.04 1.91
N HIS A 194 -4.91 4.96 2.85
CA HIS A 194 -3.82 5.54 3.64
C HIS A 194 -3.14 4.47 4.50
N MET A 195 -3.93 3.59 5.13
CA MET A 195 -3.42 2.45 5.89
C MET A 195 -2.51 1.53 5.05
N PHE A 196 -2.95 1.12 3.86
CA PHE A 196 -2.15 0.29 2.97
C PHE A 196 -0.90 1.02 2.46
N ARG A 197 -1.07 2.23 1.92
CA ARG A 197 -0.15 2.90 1.00
C ARG A 197 0.78 3.92 1.66
N ASP A 198 0.29 4.63 2.68
CA ASP A 198 1.04 5.67 3.41
C ASP A 198 1.57 5.16 4.76
N ASN A 199 1.27 3.91 5.13
CA ASN A 199 1.73 3.30 6.37
C ASN A 199 2.37 1.93 6.13
N ALA A 200 1.55 0.92 5.79
CA ALA A 200 2.00 -0.47 5.82
C ALA A 200 3.03 -0.81 4.73
N ALA A 201 2.81 -0.39 3.48
CA ALA A 201 3.77 -0.58 2.40
C ALA A 201 5.10 0.17 2.63
N VAL A 202 5.04 1.39 3.19
CA VAL A 202 6.23 2.19 3.52
C VAL A 202 7.02 1.55 4.66
N MET A 203 6.34 1.09 5.71
CA MET A 203 6.97 0.36 6.82
C MET A 203 7.54 -0.98 6.35
N TYR A 204 6.85 -1.70 5.46
CA TYR A 204 7.33 -2.95 4.87
C TYR A 204 8.62 -2.76 4.06
N GLY A 205 8.69 -1.74 3.21
CA GLY A 205 9.93 -1.39 2.51
C GLY A 205 11.06 -1.06 3.48
N ALA A 206 10.82 -0.14 4.41
CA ALA A 206 11.83 0.27 5.39
C ALA A 206 12.35 -0.86 6.28
N LEU A 207 11.49 -1.82 6.66
CA LEU A 207 11.91 -3.00 7.42
C LEU A 207 12.67 -4.01 6.55
N ASN A 208 12.28 -4.24 5.29
CA ASN A 208 13.03 -5.09 4.36
C ASN A 208 14.43 -4.53 4.05
N GLU A 209 14.57 -3.20 4.02
CA GLU A 209 15.85 -2.50 3.80
C GLU A 209 16.70 -2.39 5.09
N SER A 210 16.13 -2.73 6.26
CA SER A 210 16.85 -2.78 7.54
C SER A 210 17.33 -4.20 7.83
N SER A 211 18.62 -4.39 8.06
CA SER A 211 19.25 -5.72 8.32
C SER A 211 18.62 -6.48 9.51
N TRP A 212 18.04 -5.74 10.45
CA TRP A 212 17.36 -6.22 11.65
C TRP A 212 15.83 -6.27 11.51
N GLY A 213 15.25 -6.06 10.32
CA GLY A 213 13.80 -5.90 10.13
C GLY A 213 12.94 -7.08 10.64
N GLU A 214 13.45 -8.31 10.59
CA GLU A 214 12.76 -9.49 11.16
C GLU A 214 12.67 -9.46 12.70
N HIS A 215 13.51 -8.67 13.36
CA HIS A 215 13.53 -8.41 14.79
C HIS A 215 12.63 -7.23 15.21
N ALA A 216 11.97 -6.57 14.26
CA ALA A 216 11.08 -5.45 14.56
C ALA A 216 9.73 -5.90 15.16
N LYS A 217 9.31 -5.24 16.24
CA LYS A 217 7.94 -5.32 16.76
C LYS A 217 7.19 -4.01 16.51
N LEU A 218 6.16 -4.03 15.67
CA LEU A 218 5.36 -2.84 15.41
C LEU A 218 4.40 -2.53 16.57
N VAL A 219 4.50 -1.31 17.09
CA VAL A 219 3.65 -0.80 18.17
C VAL A 219 2.91 0.44 17.68
N VAL A 220 1.63 0.29 17.32
CA VAL A 220 0.84 1.35 16.68
C VAL A 220 0.31 2.33 17.73
N MET A 221 0.52 3.62 17.52
CA MET A 221 -0.05 4.64 18.40
C MET A 221 -1.54 4.86 18.09
N THR A 222 -2.39 4.78 19.12
CA THR A 222 -3.84 4.97 19.03
C THR A 222 -4.33 5.88 20.15
N ALA A 223 -5.47 6.56 19.94
CA ALA A 223 -6.02 7.44 20.97
C ALA A 223 -6.64 6.63 22.12
N MET A 224 -6.40 7.07 23.37
CA MET A 224 -7.12 6.62 24.57
C MET A 224 -7.16 5.09 24.78
N GLY A 225 -6.13 4.37 24.31
CA GLY A 225 -6.04 2.92 24.40
C GLY A 225 -7.03 2.14 23.52
N LEU A 226 -7.65 2.79 22.53
CA LEU A 226 -8.49 2.13 21.54
C LEU A 226 -7.67 1.16 20.67
N SER A 227 -8.26 0.02 20.31
CA SER A 227 -7.71 -0.82 19.24
C SER A 227 -7.82 -0.12 17.88
N PRO A 228 -6.89 -0.35 16.93
CA PRO A 228 -7.07 0.09 15.56
C PRO A 228 -8.29 -0.61 14.92
N PRO A 229 -8.82 -0.07 13.81
CA PRO A 229 -9.82 -0.76 13.02
C PRO A 229 -9.35 -2.16 12.62
N ARG A 230 -10.26 -3.15 12.59
CA ARG A 230 -9.91 -4.55 12.30
C ARG A 230 -9.07 -4.71 11.02
N PHE A 231 -9.45 -4.05 9.93
CA PHE A 231 -8.69 -4.12 8.68
C PHE A 231 -7.27 -3.54 8.81
N ALA A 232 -7.07 -2.51 9.65
CA ALA A 232 -5.77 -1.88 9.87
C ALA A 232 -4.84 -2.80 10.67
N ALA A 233 -5.36 -3.50 11.69
CA ALA A 233 -4.63 -4.56 12.36
C ALA A 233 -4.20 -5.65 11.36
N GLN A 234 -5.14 -6.19 10.58
CA GLN A 234 -4.88 -7.23 9.60
C GLN A 234 -3.87 -6.82 8.51
N VAL A 235 -3.87 -5.54 8.10
CA VAL A 235 -2.86 -5.01 7.17
C VAL A 235 -1.48 -4.93 7.84
N MET A 236 -1.40 -4.49 9.10
CA MET A 236 -0.12 -4.38 9.82
C MET A 236 0.45 -5.74 10.25
N GLU A 237 -0.39 -6.73 10.56
CA GLU A 237 0.02 -8.10 10.88
C GLU A 237 0.90 -8.73 9.78
N ALA A 238 0.65 -8.37 8.51
CA ALA A 238 1.49 -8.82 7.40
C ALA A 238 2.84 -8.09 7.32
N VAL A 239 2.99 -6.89 7.90
CA VAL A 239 4.24 -6.12 7.85
C VAL A 239 5.31 -6.76 8.74
N THR A 240 4.94 -7.24 9.94
CA THR A 240 5.81 -8.04 10.82
C THR A 240 5.20 -9.42 11.07
N PRO A 241 5.23 -10.35 10.08
CA PRO A 241 4.49 -11.61 10.15
C PRO A 241 4.96 -12.55 11.27
N HIS A 242 6.15 -12.28 11.83
CA HIS A 242 6.75 -13.05 12.92
C HIS A 242 6.52 -12.44 14.31
N MET A 243 5.81 -11.31 14.45
CA MET A 243 5.56 -10.68 15.76
C MET A 243 4.15 -10.08 15.86
N ALA A 244 3.59 -10.13 17.07
CA ALA A 244 2.30 -9.53 17.35
C ALA A 244 2.36 -8.00 17.23
N VAL A 245 1.49 -7.44 16.38
CA VAL A 245 1.25 -5.99 16.32
C VAL A 245 0.36 -5.60 17.50
N GLU A 246 0.84 -4.67 18.31
CA GLU A 246 0.14 -4.20 19.51
C GLU A 246 -0.13 -2.68 19.41
N THR A 247 -1.14 -2.18 20.13
CA THR A 247 -1.24 -0.74 20.37
C THR A 247 -0.28 -0.30 21.47
N TRP A 248 0.08 0.98 21.51
CA TRP A 248 0.87 1.52 22.62
C TRP A 248 0.29 1.18 24.00
N ALA A 249 -1.04 1.24 24.17
CA ALA A 249 -1.69 0.90 25.43
C ALA A 249 -1.65 -0.60 25.78
N GLN A 250 -1.64 -1.49 24.77
CA GLN A 250 -1.44 -2.93 24.99
C GLN A 250 0.02 -3.24 25.31
N PHE A 251 0.95 -2.68 24.52
CA PHE A 251 2.39 -2.88 24.67
C PHE A 251 2.93 -2.32 25.99
N SER A 252 2.42 -1.17 26.43
CA SER A 252 2.75 -0.57 27.73
C SER A 252 1.86 -1.02 28.89
N SER A 253 0.97 -2.00 28.67
CA SER A 253 0.20 -2.56 29.78
C SER A 253 1.13 -3.23 30.79
N ARG A 254 0.89 -2.91 32.07
CA ARG A 254 1.64 -3.46 33.20
C ARG A 254 1.41 -4.97 33.31
N LEU A 255 2.49 -5.74 33.34
CA LEU A 255 2.44 -7.21 33.48
C LEU A 255 2.91 -7.65 34.89
N PRO A 256 2.54 -8.85 35.35
CA PRO A 256 3.19 -9.46 36.51
C PRO A 256 4.67 -9.72 36.24
N SER A 257 5.48 -9.92 37.28
CA SER A 257 6.92 -10.24 37.16
C SER A 257 7.19 -11.72 37.44
N GLN A 258 8.21 -12.27 36.80
CA GLN A 258 8.78 -13.61 37.06
C GLN A 258 10.31 -13.53 37.07
N PRO A 259 11.04 -14.36 37.86
CA PRO A 259 12.50 -14.40 37.82
C PRO A 259 13.02 -14.78 36.42
N ALA A 260 14.11 -14.15 35.99
CA ALA A 260 14.77 -14.48 34.72
C ALA A 260 15.82 -15.59 34.89
N PRO A 261 16.09 -16.43 33.86
CA PRO A 261 17.07 -17.51 33.96
C PRO A 261 18.51 -17.05 34.25
N CYS A 262 18.84 -15.82 33.84
CA CYS A 262 20.17 -15.19 33.99
C CYS A 262 20.28 -14.25 35.21
N GLY A 263 19.27 -14.23 36.10
CA GLY A 263 19.14 -13.21 37.15
C GLY A 263 18.39 -11.96 36.68
N GLY A 264 17.90 -11.16 37.63
CA GLY A 264 16.91 -10.11 37.37
C GLY A 264 15.51 -10.69 37.11
N TYR A 265 14.62 -9.86 36.55
CA TYR A 265 13.21 -10.22 36.35
C TYR A 265 12.72 -9.92 34.94
N LEU A 266 11.82 -10.78 34.45
CA LEU A 266 11.10 -10.62 33.20
C LEU A 266 9.59 -10.40 33.48
N PRO A 267 8.85 -9.79 32.55
CA PRO A 267 7.39 -9.81 32.60
C PRO A 267 6.86 -11.24 32.40
N ALA A 268 5.85 -11.62 33.16
CA ALA A 268 5.14 -12.89 32.99
C ALA A 268 3.98 -12.73 32.00
N PRO A 269 3.70 -13.74 31.14
CA PRO A 269 2.55 -13.72 30.25
C PRO A 269 1.24 -13.75 31.04
N ALA A 270 0.33 -12.81 30.77
CA ALA A 270 -0.99 -12.79 31.39
C ALA A 270 -1.92 -13.94 30.92
N VAL A 271 -1.64 -14.49 29.72
CA VAL A 271 -2.35 -15.62 29.10
C VAL A 271 -1.32 -16.45 28.34
N PRO A 272 -1.37 -17.80 28.37
CA PRO A 272 -0.53 -18.64 27.51
C PRO A 272 -0.74 -18.31 26.03
N GLN A 273 0.35 -18.14 25.28
CA GLN A 273 0.29 -17.87 23.85
C GLN A 273 -0.34 -19.06 23.11
N GLN A 274 -1.29 -18.79 22.21
CA GLN A 274 -1.92 -19.84 21.40
C GLN A 274 -0.94 -20.36 20.34
N PRO A 275 -0.83 -21.69 20.13
CA PRO A 275 -0.03 -22.25 19.05
C PRO A 275 -0.41 -21.64 17.69
N GLY A 276 0.60 -21.18 16.93
CA GLY A 276 0.40 -20.53 15.63
C GLY A 276 0.01 -19.05 15.67
N SER A 277 -0.21 -18.44 16.85
CA SER A 277 -0.33 -16.98 16.96
C SER A 277 1.05 -16.30 16.87
N PRO A 278 1.16 -15.07 16.34
CA PRO A 278 2.40 -14.31 16.33
C PRO A 278 2.98 -14.13 17.75
N ARG A 279 4.30 -14.32 17.89
CA ARG A 279 5.02 -14.19 19.18
C ARG A 279 5.04 -12.75 19.69
N ALA A 280 5.03 -12.59 21.01
CA ALA A 280 5.01 -11.28 21.67
C ALA A 280 6.38 -10.55 21.65
N SER A 281 7.46 -11.29 21.37
CA SER A 281 8.84 -10.81 21.17
C SER A 281 9.62 -11.85 20.37
N TRP A 282 10.83 -11.53 19.91
CA TRP A 282 11.73 -12.50 19.29
C TRP A 282 12.01 -13.70 20.20
N GLU A 283 12.20 -13.45 21.50
CA GLU A 283 12.45 -14.41 22.57
C GLU A 283 11.21 -15.27 22.95
N GLY A 284 10.06 -15.06 22.31
CA GLY A 284 8.84 -15.85 22.49
C GLY A 284 7.95 -15.44 23.68
N GLY A 285 8.51 -14.86 24.74
CA GLY A 285 7.75 -14.28 25.85
C GLY A 285 7.24 -12.85 25.56
N PRO A 286 6.46 -12.23 26.46
CA PRO A 286 6.38 -10.77 26.48
C PRO A 286 7.75 -10.19 26.85
N GLN A 287 8.06 -9.00 26.34
CA GLN A 287 9.20 -8.20 26.78
C GLN A 287 8.71 -6.80 27.19
N ARG A 288 9.44 -6.17 28.11
CA ARG A 288 9.15 -4.82 28.61
C ARG A 288 10.36 -3.90 28.66
N CYS A 289 11.58 -4.45 28.59
CA CYS A 289 12.83 -3.71 28.57
C CYS A 289 13.64 -4.11 27.33
N PHE A 290 14.16 -3.13 26.61
CA PHE A 290 14.75 -3.29 25.28
C PHE A 290 16.05 -2.48 25.18
N LYS A 291 17.05 -3.08 24.56
CA LYS A 291 18.34 -2.41 24.32
C LYS A 291 18.18 -1.27 23.32
N HIS A 292 17.28 -1.44 22.34
CA HIS A 292 16.97 -0.48 21.29
C HIS A 292 15.46 -0.41 21.07
N MET A 293 14.92 0.80 20.90
CA MET A 293 13.54 1.09 20.51
C MET A 293 13.52 2.29 19.56
N PHE A 294 12.72 2.23 18.50
CA PHE A 294 12.50 3.37 17.60
C PHE A 294 11.17 4.05 17.85
N VAL A 295 11.13 5.38 17.71
CA VAL A 295 9.91 6.18 17.82
C VAL A 295 9.75 7.03 16.57
N CYS A 296 8.79 6.64 15.73
CA CYS A 296 8.50 7.22 14.44
C CYS A 296 7.31 8.20 14.53
N THR A 297 7.59 9.42 15.00
CA THR A 297 6.59 10.50 15.20
C THR A 297 6.04 11.09 13.89
N ASN A 298 6.78 10.95 12.80
CA ASN A 298 6.47 11.53 11.49
C ASN A 298 6.17 10.47 10.42
N GLY A 299 5.84 9.25 10.84
CA GLY A 299 5.88 8.07 9.98
C GLY A 299 7.33 7.65 9.71
N VAL A 300 7.53 6.96 8.59
CA VAL A 300 8.85 6.60 8.06
C VAL A 300 8.97 7.23 6.67
N ASN A 301 10.12 7.81 6.37
CA ASN A 301 10.36 8.56 5.15
C ASN A 301 11.12 7.71 4.12
N SER A 302 10.52 6.63 3.61
CA SER A 302 11.04 6.06 2.36
C SER A 302 10.73 7.05 1.22
N THR A 303 11.76 7.74 0.75
CA THR A 303 11.69 8.66 -0.40
C THR A 303 11.95 7.97 -1.72
N GLU A 304 12.60 6.81 -1.71
CA GLU A 304 13.11 6.14 -2.92
C GLU A 304 12.26 4.94 -3.33
N THR A 305 11.70 4.18 -2.38
CA THR A 305 10.98 2.93 -2.64
C THR A 305 9.58 2.96 -2.02
N TRP A 306 8.54 3.04 -2.86
CA TRP A 306 7.15 2.80 -2.43
C TRP A 306 6.72 1.43 -2.96
N PRO A 307 7.05 0.31 -2.27
CA PRO A 307 6.83 -1.06 -2.74
C PRO A 307 5.35 -1.47 -2.60
N LEU A 308 4.46 -0.73 -3.24
CA LEU A 308 3.01 -0.86 -3.07
C LEU A 308 2.53 -2.22 -3.60
N HIS A 309 2.97 -2.60 -4.80
CA HIS A 309 2.65 -3.90 -5.39
C HIS A 309 3.35 -5.06 -4.69
N ALA A 310 4.64 -4.91 -4.34
CA ALA A 310 5.38 -5.94 -3.61
C ALA A 310 4.76 -6.21 -2.22
N PHE A 311 4.44 -5.17 -1.45
CA PHE A 311 3.68 -5.30 -0.20
C PHE A 311 2.28 -5.89 -0.44
N GLY A 312 1.58 -5.48 -1.49
CA GLY A 312 0.25 -6.01 -1.80
C GLY A 312 0.24 -7.51 -2.12
N ARG A 313 1.24 -8.01 -2.84
CA ARG A 313 1.48 -9.44 -3.06
C ARG A 313 1.83 -10.16 -1.76
N HIS A 314 2.68 -9.56 -0.91
CA HIS A 314 3.03 -10.12 0.40
C HIS A 314 1.81 -10.22 1.32
N LEU A 315 0.99 -9.18 1.40
CA LEU A 315 -0.26 -9.15 2.16
C LEU A 315 -1.27 -10.22 1.68
N ALA A 316 -1.43 -10.38 0.36
CA ALA A 316 -2.26 -11.44 -0.21
C ALA A 316 -1.73 -12.85 0.13
N LYS A 317 -0.41 -13.05 0.10
CA LYS A 317 0.24 -14.32 0.48
C LYS A 317 0.09 -14.61 1.98
N HIS A 318 0.32 -13.62 2.84
CA HIS A 318 0.20 -13.75 4.30
C HIS A 318 -1.21 -14.20 4.71
N HIS A 319 -2.24 -13.56 4.15
CA HIS A 319 -3.63 -13.89 4.46
C HIS A 319 -4.20 -15.10 3.72
N LEU A 320 -3.46 -15.74 2.80
CA LEU A 320 -3.95 -16.82 1.96
C LEU A 320 -4.61 -17.95 2.77
N GLY A 321 -4.00 -18.37 3.88
CA GLY A 321 -4.54 -19.42 4.76
C GLY A 321 -5.82 -19.02 5.52
N SER A 322 -6.12 -17.72 5.61
CA SER A 322 -7.35 -17.18 6.24
C SER A 322 -8.50 -16.97 5.25
N LEU A 323 -8.26 -17.12 3.94
CA LEU A 323 -9.30 -17.02 2.92
C LEU A 323 -10.17 -18.29 2.88
N PRO A 324 -11.42 -18.22 2.41
CA PRO A 324 -12.25 -19.41 2.19
C PRO A 324 -11.56 -20.43 1.26
N PRO A 325 -11.69 -21.76 1.47
CA PRO A 325 -11.02 -22.77 0.65
C PRO A 325 -11.27 -22.62 -0.86
N GLU A 326 -12.49 -22.26 -1.26
CA GLU A 326 -12.85 -21.97 -2.66
C GLU A 326 -12.04 -20.80 -3.25
N ALA A 327 -11.73 -19.79 -2.43
CA ALA A 327 -10.87 -18.70 -2.83
C ALA A 327 -9.42 -19.19 -2.90
N GLN A 328 -8.91 -19.92 -1.90
CA GLN A 328 -7.55 -20.47 -1.92
C GLN A 328 -7.29 -21.30 -3.18
N SER A 329 -8.18 -22.24 -3.51
CA SER A 329 -8.08 -23.06 -4.72
C SER A 329 -8.16 -22.23 -6.00
N ALA A 330 -9.04 -21.21 -6.06
CA ALA A 330 -9.12 -20.32 -7.21
C ALA A 330 -7.84 -19.48 -7.41
N LEU A 331 -7.18 -19.07 -6.32
CA LEU A 331 -5.93 -18.32 -6.35
C LEU A 331 -4.75 -19.20 -6.80
N GLN A 332 -4.67 -20.44 -6.30
CA GLN A 332 -3.64 -21.41 -6.67
C GLN A 332 -3.79 -21.91 -8.12
N ALA A 333 -5.02 -22.02 -8.62
CA ALA A 333 -5.31 -22.51 -9.96
C ALA A 333 -5.14 -21.46 -11.08
N GLN A 334 -4.97 -20.18 -10.75
CA GLN A 334 -4.86 -19.13 -11.76
C GLN A 334 -3.42 -19.04 -12.32
N PRO A 335 -3.21 -19.31 -13.63
CA PRO A 335 -1.91 -19.09 -14.25
C PRO A 335 -1.56 -17.59 -14.32
N PRO A 336 -0.32 -17.22 -14.74
CA PRO A 336 -0.01 -15.87 -15.20
C PRO A 336 -1.08 -15.38 -16.18
N VAL A 337 -1.35 -14.07 -16.19
CA VAL A 337 -2.47 -13.45 -16.92
C VAL A 337 -2.59 -14.08 -18.31
N ALA A 338 -3.75 -14.70 -18.58
CA ALA A 338 -3.88 -15.68 -19.66
C ALA A 338 -3.56 -15.10 -21.05
N LEU A 339 -3.72 -13.79 -21.19
CA LEU A 339 -3.33 -12.99 -22.35
C LEU A 339 -1.81 -12.92 -22.54
N GLN A 340 -1.04 -12.55 -21.50
CA GLN A 340 0.43 -12.43 -21.55
C GLN A 340 1.08 -13.74 -22.04
N ARG A 341 0.63 -14.87 -21.48
CA ARG A 341 1.10 -16.21 -21.92
C ARG A 341 0.81 -16.48 -23.39
N ARG A 342 -0.31 -16.00 -23.93
CA ARG A 342 -0.72 -16.21 -25.32
C ARG A 342 0.01 -15.30 -26.30
N LEU A 343 0.16 -14.01 -25.96
CA LEU A 343 0.97 -13.08 -26.75
C LEU A 343 2.41 -13.59 -26.89
N ARG A 344 3.00 -14.07 -25.80
CA ARG A 344 4.31 -14.73 -25.80
C ARG A 344 4.37 -15.97 -26.69
N MET A 345 3.37 -16.86 -26.63
CA MET A 345 3.33 -18.04 -27.51
C MET A 345 3.19 -17.70 -29.00
N VAL A 346 2.53 -16.59 -29.36
CA VAL A 346 2.46 -16.11 -30.75
C VAL A 346 3.80 -15.54 -31.20
N ALA A 347 4.44 -14.67 -30.39
CA ALA A 347 5.76 -14.14 -30.69
C ALA A 347 6.81 -15.26 -30.88
N GLU A 348 6.85 -16.24 -29.96
CA GLU A 348 7.74 -17.42 -30.07
C GLU A 348 7.43 -18.31 -31.28
N ALA A 349 6.21 -18.25 -31.85
CA ALA A 349 5.84 -18.98 -33.06
C ALA A 349 6.29 -18.26 -34.33
N ASP A 350 6.14 -16.93 -34.39
CA ASP A 350 6.56 -16.11 -35.53
C ASP A 350 8.09 -16.14 -35.73
N GLU A 351 8.87 -16.11 -34.65
CA GLU A 351 10.34 -16.28 -34.69
C GLU A 351 10.76 -17.64 -35.28
N ARG A 352 10.03 -18.71 -34.94
CA ARG A 352 10.27 -20.05 -35.50
C ARG A 352 9.83 -20.17 -36.96
N GLY A 353 8.77 -19.46 -37.35
CA GLY A 353 8.33 -19.38 -38.74
C GLY A 353 9.37 -18.68 -39.61
N SER A 354 9.93 -17.57 -39.12
CA SER A 354 10.95 -16.78 -39.81
C SER A 354 12.27 -17.55 -39.99
N SER A 355 12.76 -18.24 -38.96
CA SER A 355 14.06 -18.93 -39.01
C SER A 355 14.12 -20.12 -39.99
N ASN A 356 13.00 -20.80 -40.26
CA ASN A 356 12.94 -21.90 -41.24
C ASN A 356 12.82 -21.45 -42.71
N GLY A 357 12.61 -20.16 -42.99
CA GLY A 357 12.59 -19.60 -44.35
C GLY A 357 13.98 -19.36 -44.95
N GLY A 358 15.05 -19.45 -44.14
CA GLY A 358 16.44 -19.20 -44.54
C GLY A 358 17.02 -20.29 -45.43
N GLY A 359 16.72 -20.22 -46.73
CA GLY A 359 17.20 -21.18 -47.72
C GLY A 359 18.72 -21.38 -47.72
N SER A 360 19.14 -22.65 -47.84
CA SER A 360 20.54 -23.07 -47.96
C SER A 360 21.22 -22.45 -49.19
N SER A 361 21.80 -21.25 -49.02
CA SER A 361 22.66 -20.62 -50.01
C SER A 361 24.03 -21.30 -49.98
N MET A 362 24.14 -22.36 -50.79
CA MET A 362 25.30 -23.22 -50.94
C MET A 362 26.50 -22.46 -51.56
N LYS A 363 27.19 -21.63 -50.77
CA LYS A 363 28.44 -20.96 -51.21
C LYS A 363 29.60 -21.97 -51.27
N CYS A 364 30.16 -22.13 -52.46
CA CYS A 364 31.24 -23.06 -52.78
C CYS A 364 32.55 -22.81 -52.02
N ARG A 365 33.30 -23.90 -51.78
CA ARG A 365 34.70 -23.90 -51.34
C ARG A 365 35.65 -23.40 -52.44
N ARG A 366 36.65 -22.58 -52.05
CA ARG A 366 38.04 -22.38 -52.58
C ARG A 366 38.52 -20.97 -52.17
N CYS A 367 39.74 -20.67 -51.73
CA CYS A 367 40.95 -21.44 -51.38
C CYS A 367 41.66 -20.76 -50.17
N SER A 368 42.50 -21.49 -49.44
CA SER A 368 43.48 -20.92 -48.48
C SER A 368 44.69 -20.29 -49.20
N PRO A 369 45.57 -19.53 -48.51
CA PRO A 369 46.74 -20.16 -47.89
C PRO A 369 47.25 -19.55 -46.54
N ALA A 370 48.10 -20.33 -45.83
CA ALA A 370 49.15 -20.04 -44.81
C ALA A 370 49.16 -18.71 -43.99
N GLY A 371 49.56 -18.66 -42.71
CA GLY A 371 50.22 -19.61 -41.79
C GLY A 371 50.25 -19.06 -40.33
N PRO A 372 51.33 -19.21 -39.53
CA PRO A 372 51.53 -20.36 -38.61
C PRO A 372 51.74 -20.03 -37.10
N GLY A 373 51.70 -21.07 -36.24
CA GLY A 373 52.09 -21.08 -34.80
C GLY A 373 50.96 -20.70 -33.82
N MET A 374 50.83 -21.23 -32.59
CA MET A 374 51.55 -22.23 -31.75
C MET A 374 50.47 -22.95 -30.89
N GLU A 375 50.54 -24.26 -30.59
CA GLU A 375 51.14 -24.89 -29.37
C GLU A 375 50.64 -24.27 -28.04
N GLU A 376 50.23 -25.00 -26.98
CA GLU A 376 50.17 -26.46 -26.72
C GLU A 376 49.29 -26.82 -25.47
N GLY A 377 48.68 -28.03 -25.46
CA GLY A 377 48.36 -28.84 -24.25
C GLY A 377 47.12 -28.49 -23.39
N GLY A 378 46.34 -29.43 -22.83
CA GLY A 378 46.27 -30.91 -22.91
C GLY A 378 44.89 -31.38 -22.37
N SER A 379 44.25 -32.43 -22.91
CA SER A 379 44.29 -33.85 -22.44
C SER A 379 43.88 -34.00 -20.96
N THR A 380 42.92 -34.82 -20.54
CA THR A 380 42.53 -36.21 -20.89
C THR A 380 40.99 -36.39 -20.91
N ASP A 381 40.37 -37.16 -21.82
CA ASP A 381 40.14 -38.64 -21.77
C ASP A 381 39.34 -39.12 -20.53
N THR A 382 38.39 -40.08 -20.59
CA THR A 382 38.16 -41.20 -21.54
C THR A 382 36.76 -41.82 -21.39
N SER A 383 36.29 -42.58 -22.41
CA SER A 383 35.50 -43.85 -22.29
C SER A 383 34.08 -43.84 -21.68
N ASP A 384 33.22 -44.88 -21.77
CA ASP A 384 32.90 -46.00 -22.73
C ASP A 384 31.69 -46.77 -22.11
N ASP A 385 30.87 -47.58 -22.77
CA ASP A 385 30.46 -47.78 -24.19
C ASP A 385 29.09 -48.51 -24.18
N GLY A 386 28.39 -48.54 -25.32
CA GLY A 386 27.29 -49.47 -25.59
C GLY A 386 25.86 -48.92 -25.33
N GLY A 387 24.85 -49.29 -26.13
CA GLY A 387 24.89 -50.12 -27.33
C GLY A 387 23.52 -50.70 -27.70
N SER A 388 23.45 -51.28 -28.90
CA SER A 388 22.44 -52.25 -29.38
C SER A 388 21.14 -51.78 -30.06
N SER A 389 20.94 -52.43 -31.22
CA SER A 389 19.68 -52.91 -31.80
C SER A 389 18.60 -51.89 -32.18
N GLY A 390 18.65 -51.52 -33.46
CA GLY A 390 17.57 -50.85 -34.15
C GLY A 390 16.31 -51.68 -34.38
N SER A 391 15.29 -50.99 -34.86
CA SER A 391 14.17 -51.55 -35.61
C SER A 391 13.82 -50.60 -36.75
N ARG A 392 13.98 -51.07 -38.00
CA ARG A 392 13.56 -50.32 -39.19
C ARG A 392 12.06 -50.53 -39.41
N SER A 393 11.24 -49.65 -38.84
CA SER A 393 9.82 -49.56 -39.20
C SER A 393 9.62 -48.57 -40.35
N SER A 394 9.58 -49.09 -41.58
CA SER A 394 9.13 -48.34 -42.75
C SER A 394 7.61 -48.43 -42.85
N GLY A 395 6.89 -47.43 -42.33
CA GLY A 395 5.42 -47.41 -42.33
C GLY A 395 4.82 -46.04 -42.59
N GLY A 396 3.94 -45.96 -43.59
CA GLY A 396 2.83 -44.99 -43.67
C GLY A 396 3.16 -43.50 -43.64
N ARG A 397 3.44 -42.89 -44.80
CA ARG A 397 3.14 -41.46 -45.02
C ARG A 397 1.62 -41.28 -45.14
N ASN A 398 0.93 -41.15 -44.01
CA ASN A 398 -0.41 -40.56 -44.01
C ASN A 398 -0.25 -39.08 -43.65
N SER A 399 -0.23 -38.25 -44.70
CA SER A 399 -0.35 -36.79 -44.58
C SER A 399 -1.81 -36.43 -44.25
N GLU A 400 -2.27 -36.85 -43.08
CA GLU A 400 -3.63 -36.61 -42.62
C GLU A 400 -3.73 -35.24 -41.93
N ASP A 401 -4.45 -34.36 -42.61
CA ASP A 401 -5.15 -33.19 -42.11
C ASP A 401 -4.41 -32.29 -41.11
N GLY A 402 -3.85 -31.21 -41.67
CA GLY A 402 -3.54 -29.97 -40.97
C GLY A 402 -4.80 -29.30 -40.41
N SER A 403 -5.43 -29.95 -39.44
CA SER A 403 -6.53 -29.41 -38.64
C SER A 403 -6.00 -28.21 -37.87
N SER A 404 -6.17 -27.03 -38.48
CA SER A 404 -5.99 -25.74 -37.83
C SER A 404 -7.02 -25.62 -36.72
N SER A 405 -6.67 -26.19 -35.55
CA SER A 405 -7.43 -26.08 -34.33
C SER A 405 -7.53 -24.60 -34.00
N LYS A 406 -8.71 -24.02 -34.25
CA LYS A 406 -8.99 -22.61 -33.95
C LYS A 406 -8.69 -22.38 -32.48
N ALA A 407 -7.59 -21.69 -32.19
CA ALA A 407 -7.17 -21.44 -30.83
C ALA A 407 -8.33 -20.77 -30.08
N GLU A 408 -8.81 -21.41 -29.01
CA GLU A 408 -9.92 -20.87 -28.21
C GLU A 408 -9.59 -19.43 -27.79
N PRO A 409 -10.53 -18.47 -27.78
CA PRO A 409 -10.21 -17.11 -27.36
C PRO A 409 -9.65 -17.02 -25.94
N ALA A 410 -8.70 -16.10 -25.71
CA ALA A 410 -8.28 -15.71 -24.38
C ALA A 410 -9.46 -15.12 -23.60
N VAL A 411 -9.56 -15.39 -22.31
CA VAL A 411 -10.67 -14.92 -21.46
C VAL A 411 -10.12 -14.03 -20.36
N LEU A 412 -10.60 -12.79 -20.29
CA LEU A 412 -10.24 -11.83 -19.25
C LEU A 412 -11.34 -11.73 -18.21
N ASN A 413 -10.99 -11.86 -16.94
CA ASN A 413 -11.89 -11.65 -15.81
C ASN A 413 -11.86 -10.17 -15.43
N ILE A 414 -12.94 -9.44 -15.75
CA ILE A 414 -13.05 -8.00 -15.54
C ILE A 414 -14.00 -7.74 -14.37
N LEU A 415 -13.48 -7.15 -13.29
CA LEU A 415 -14.27 -6.85 -12.10
C LEU A 415 -14.61 -5.37 -12.03
N PHE A 416 -15.91 -5.06 -11.99
CA PHE A 416 -16.42 -3.71 -11.71
C PHE A 416 -16.64 -3.57 -10.21
N HIS A 417 -16.05 -2.55 -9.60
CA HIS A 417 -16.15 -2.31 -8.18
C HIS A 417 -17.42 -1.54 -7.81
N ARG A 418 -18.29 -2.21 -7.05
CA ARG A 418 -19.50 -1.65 -6.44
C ARG A 418 -19.16 -0.85 -5.19
N ARG A 419 -19.75 0.34 -5.06
CA ARG A 419 -19.73 1.17 -3.86
C ARG A 419 -21.10 1.10 -3.17
N GLY A 420 -21.14 1.27 -1.85
CA GLY A 420 -22.40 1.17 -1.08
C GLY A 420 -23.18 2.46 -0.88
N VAL A 421 -22.53 3.64 -0.92
CA VAL A 421 -23.16 4.93 -0.52
C VAL A 421 -22.80 6.10 -1.43
N ASP A 422 -21.50 6.28 -1.72
CA ASP A 422 -20.98 7.33 -2.60
C ASP A 422 -20.16 6.74 -3.75
N ARG A 423 -20.02 7.50 -4.85
CA ARG A 423 -19.29 7.07 -6.05
C ARG A 423 -19.88 5.81 -6.70
N LEU A 424 -21.20 5.66 -6.62
CA LEU A 424 -21.95 4.59 -7.29
C LEU A 424 -21.77 4.67 -8.80
N LEU A 425 -21.62 3.52 -9.47
CA LEU A 425 -21.62 3.42 -10.93
C LEU A 425 -23.06 3.22 -11.42
N LEU A 426 -23.74 4.31 -11.76
CA LEU A 426 -25.18 4.42 -11.99
C LEU A 426 -25.67 3.57 -13.18
N ASN A 427 -24.81 3.29 -14.16
CA ASN A 427 -25.11 2.44 -15.32
C ASN A 427 -24.30 1.13 -15.33
N ALA A 428 -23.91 0.61 -14.17
CA ALA A 428 -23.13 -0.63 -14.06
C ALA A 428 -23.77 -1.82 -14.82
N ALA A 429 -25.10 -1.98 -14.78
CA ALA A 429 -25.78 -3.07 -15.48
C ALA A 429 -25.56 -3.04 -17.02
N GLU A 430 -25.68 -1.86 -17.65
CA GLU A 430 -25.42 -1.66 -19.07
C GLU A 430 -23.94 -1.95 -19.41
N LEU A 431 -23.03 -1.46 -18.57
CA LEU A 431 -21.59 -1.67 -18.75
C LEU A 431 -21.21 -3.16 -18.65
N LEU A 432 -21.82 -3.91 -17.72
CA LEU A 432 -21.61 -5.34 -17.58
C LEU A 432 -22.16 -6.14 -18.78
N GLU A 433 -23.33 -5.77 -19.31
CA GLU A 433 -23.92 -6.39 -20.50
C GLU A 433 -22.99 -6.22 -21.71
N ARG A 434 -22.63 -4.97 -22.02
CA ARG A 434 -21.73 -4.66 -23.15
C ARG A 434 -20.34 -5.26 -22.96
N CYS A 435 -19.84 -5.32 -21.72
CA CYS A 435 -18.56 -5.96 -21.41
C CYS A 435 -18.58 -7.47 -21.62
N ASN A 436 -19.66 -8.18 -21.23
CA ASN A 436 -19.77 -9.61 -21.52
C ASN A 436 -20.00 -9.92 -23.01
N ALA A 437 -20.50 -8.96 -23.79
CA ALA A 437 -20.54 -9.05 -25.26
C ALA A 437 -19.21 -8.67 -25.94
N TRP A 438 -18.24 -8.10 -25.20
CA TRP A 438 -17.00 -7.58 -25.77
C TRP A 438 -16.07 -8.69 -26.24
N ASN A 439 -15.63 -8.55 -27.49
CA ASN A 439 -14.62 -9.35 -28.13
C ASN A 439 -13.65 -8.41 -28.87
N TYR A 440 -12.39 -8.84 -28.96
CA TYR A 440 -11.33 -8.09 -29.61
C TYR A 440 -10.29 -9.03 -30.20
N THR A 441 -9.68 -8.65 -31.30
CA THR A 441 -8.52 -9.32 -31.88
C THR A 441 -7.34 -8.38 -31.75
N THR A 442 -6.27 -8.81 -31.10
CA THR A 442 -5.07 -7.96 -30.95
C THR A 442 -4.37 -7.72 -32.29
N ALA A 443 -3.46 -6.74 -32.33
CA ALA A 443 -2.56 -6.55 -33.47
C ALA A 443 -1.76 -7.83 -33.80
N ALA A 444 -1.41 -8.62 -32.78
CA ALA A 444 -0.79 -9.94 -32.90
C ALA A 444 -1.78 -11.10 -33.23
N GLY A 445 -3.02 -10.80 -33.64
CA GLY A 445 -4.01 -11.80 -34.05
C GLY A 445 -4.64 -12.63 -32.92
N VAL A 446 -4.34 -12.34 -31.65
CA VAL A 446 -4.90 -13.08 -30.50
C VAL A 446 -6.36 -12.68 -30.31
N GLN A 447 -7.27 -13.66 -30.43
CA GLN A 447 -8.67 -13.47 -30.07
C GLN A 447 -8.84 -13.40 -28.55
N VAL A 448 -9.54 -12.36 -28.09
CA VAL A 448 -9.79 -12.07 -26.67
C VAL A 448 -11.29 -11.83 -26.49
N ARG A 449 -11.83 -12.33 -25.38
CA ARG A 449 -13.19 -12.03 -24.90
C ARG A 449 -13.17 -11.73 -23.41
N ALA A 450 -14.11 -10.94 -22.94
CA ALA A 450 -14.24 -10.66 -21.52
C ALA A 450 -15.26 -11.57 -20.81
N ARG A 451 -15.10 -11.69 -19.51
CA ARG A 451 -16.08 -12.20 -18.54
C ARG A 451 -16.16 -11.15 -17.44
N CYS A 452 -17.29 -10.45 -17.36
CA CYS A 452 -17.42 -9.26 -16.54
C CYS A 452 -18.45 -9.44 -15.43
N SER A 453 -18.08 -9.03 -14.21
CA SER A 453 -18.96 -9.12 -13.04
C SER A 453 -18.74 -7.94 -12.10
N GLU A 454 -19.77 -7.57 -11.34
CA GLU A 454 -19.67 -6.58 -10.27
C GLU A 454 -19.24 -7.24 -8.95
N VAL A 455 -18.45 -6.54 -8.13
CA VAL A 455 -18.00 -6.98 -6.80
C VAL A 455 -18.04 -5.83 -5.78
N GLU A 456 -18.58 -6.09 -4.59
CA GLU A 456 -18.54 -5.17 -3.45
C GLU A 456 -17.40 -5.54 -2.50
N LEU A 457 -16.59 -4.56 -2.11
CA LEU A 457 -15.45 -4.78 -1.22
C LEU A 457 -15.82 -4.40 0.22
N THR A 458 -16.40 -5.35 0.94
CA THR A 458 -16.89 -5.18 2.33
C THR A 458 -15.79 -5.14 3.38
N ASP A 459 -14.66 -5.82 3.12
CA ASP A 459 -13.53 -5.97 4.02
C ASP A 459 -12.23 -6.30 3.25
N LEU A 460 -11.13 -6.47 3.99
CA LEU A 460 -9.81 -6.79 3.42
C LEU A 460 -9.79 -8.10 2.63
N PHE A 461 -10.45 -9.16 3.11
CA PHE A 461 -10.42 -10.46 2.47
C PHE A 461 -11.24 -10.44 1.17
N ALA A 462 -12.39 -9.78 1.17
CA ALA A 462 -13.14 -9.50 -0.06
C ALA A 462 -12.27 -8.73 -1.08
N GLY A 463 -11.50 -7.74 -0.61
CA GLY A 463 -10.50 -7.00 -1.39
C GLY A 463 -9.43 -7.90 -2.04
N ILE A 464 -8.76 -8.73 -1.24
CA ILE A 464 -7.73 -9.68 -1.70
C ILE A 464 -8.30 -10.66 -2.73
N VAL A 465 -9.45 -11.27 -2.45
CA VAL A 465 -10.08 -12.26 -3.35
C VAL A 465 -10.50 -11.62 -4.67
N ALA A 466 -11.07 -10.41 -4.64
CA ALA A 466 -11.45 -9.69 -5.85
C ALA A 466 -10.21 -9.31 -6.69
N ALA A 467 -9.23 -8.64 -6.09
CA ALA A 467 -8.05 -8.15 -6.79
C ALA A 467 -7.24 -9.27 -7.44
N GLN A 468 -7.02 -10.37 -6.72
CA GLN A 468 -6.29 -11.51 -7.25
C GLN A 468 -7.07 -12.24 -8.37
N ARG A 469 -8.40 -12.35 -8.26
CA ARG A 469 -9.23 -13.00 -9.30
C ARG A 469 -9.33 -12.20 -10.59
N ALA A 470 -9.15 -10.88 -10.53
CA ALA A 470 -9.24 -10.00 -11.68
C ALA A 470 -8.01 -10.09 -12.58
N ASP A 471 -8.23 -10.02 -13.89
CA ASP A 471 -7.20 -9.62 -14.86
C ASP A 471 -7.27 -8.09 -15.06
N ILE A 472 -8.48 -7.51 -15.02
CA ILE A 472 -8.72 -6.06 -15.04
C ILE A 472 -9.67 -5.67 -13.89
N PHE A 473 -9.30 -4.67 -13.09
CA PHE A 473 -10.13 -4.13 -12.00
C PHE A 473 -10.56 -2.69 -12.30
N ILE A 474 -11.85 -2.46 -12.51
CA ILE A 474 -12.44 -1.18 -12.90
C ILE A 474 -13.19 -0.58 -11.70
N GLY A 475 -12.93 0.67 -11.34
CA GLY A 475 -13.62 1.28 -10.21
C GLY A 475 -13.48 2.79 -10.08
N ALA A 476 -14.40 3.39 -9.33
CA ALA A 476 -14.37 4.82 -9.02
C ALA A 476 -13.20 5.19 -8.10
N HIS A 477 -12.52 6.31 -8.42
CA HIS A 477 -11.41 6.84 -7.64
C HIS A 477 -11.73 6.89 -6.14
N GLY A 478 -10.88 6.30 -5.31
CA GLY A 478 -11.07 6.31 -3.87
C GLY A 478 -10.23 5.29 -3.11
N ALA A 479 -10.50 5.12 -1.81
CA ALA A 479 -9.70 4.27 -0.94
C ALA A 479 -9.61 2.81 -1.43
N ASN A 480 -10.71 2.30 -2.00
CA ASN A 480 -10.81 0.93 -2.45
C ASN A 480 -9.98 0.66 -3.73
N MET A 481 -9.52 1.68 -4.46
CA MET A 481 -8.62 1.47 -5.61
C MET A 481 -7.19 1.10 -5.19
N ALA A 482 -6.87 1.17 -3.89
CA ALA A 482 -5.64 0.58 -3.34
C ALA A 482 -5.62 -0.96 -3.45
N ASN A 483 -6.78 -1.61 -3.60
CA ASN A 483 -6.84 -3.05 -3.90
C ASN A 483 -6.20 -3.39 -5.26
N GLY A 484 -5.97 -2.41 -6.15
CA GLY A 484 -5.21 -2.60 -7.38
C GLY A 484 -3.79 -3.14 -7.17
N TRP A 485 -3.13 -2.77 -6.06
CA TRP A 485 -1.81 -3.33 -5.72
C TRP A 485 -1.88 -4.74 -5.10
N LEU A 486 -3.08 -5.24 -4.82
CA LEU A 486 -3.31 -6.64 -4.44
C LEU A 486 -3.55 -7.55 -5.66
N MET A 487 -3.43 -7.04 -6.89
CA MET A 487 -3.60 -7.83 -8.11
C MET A 487 -2.37 -8.67 -8.44
N ARG A 488 -2.53 -9.61 -9.38
CA ARG A 488 -1.42 -10.44 -9.90
C ARG A 488 -0.49 -9.60 -10.81
N PRO A 489 0.79 -9.99 -10.97
CA PRO A 489 1.65 -9.41 -12.00
C PRO A 489 1.03 -9.52 -13.41
N GLY A 490 1.14 -8.47 -14.20
CA GLY A 490 0.53 -8.32 -15.53
C GLY A 490 -0.95 -7.90 -15.52
N SER A 491 -1.55 -7.71 -14.34
CA SER A 491 -2.94 -7.22 -14.24
C SER A 491 -3.05 -5.70 -14.48
N SER A 492 -4.27 -5.24 -14.78
CA SER A 492 -4.57 -3.82 -15.01
C SER A 492 -5.62 -3.25 -14.06
N VAL A 493 -5.44 -2.00 -13.66
CA VAL A 493 -6.45 -1.19 -12.94
C VAL A 493 -6.97 -0.10 -13.87
N LEU A 494 -8.29 0.12 -13.93
CA LEU A 494 -8.89 1.26 -14.62
C LEU A 494 -9.64 2.15 -13.62
N GLU A 495 -9.03 3.28 -13.27
CA GLU A 495 -9.58 4.24 -12.31
C GLU A 495 -10.52 5.26 -12.98
N LEU A 496 -11.77 5.33 -12.51
CA LEU A 496 -12.79 6.25 -13.00
C LEU A 496 -12.86 7.50 -12.10
N THR A 497 -12.52 8.67 -12.63
CA THR A 497 -12.44 9.94 -11.87
C THR A 497 -13.65 10.83 -12.13
N MET A 498 -14.33 11.24 -11.05
CA MET A 498 -15.50 12.13 -11.07
C MET A 498 -15.17 13.53 -11.61
N HIS A 499 -16.11 14.11 -12.36
CA HIS A 499 -16.04 15.49 -12.84
C HIS A 499 -15.87 16.51 -11.69
N GLN A 500 -14.93 17.45 -11.88
CA GLN A 500 -14.42 18.47 -10.94
C GLN A 500 -13.57 17.94 -9.79
N PHE A 501 -13.35 16.63 -9.65
CA PHE A 501 -12.43 16.11 -8.64
C PHE A 501 -10.96 16.26 -9.09
N GLU A 502 -10.71 16.37 -10.40
CA GLU A 502 -9.41 16.58 -11.01
C GLU A 502 -8.71 17.90 -10.63
N GLU A 503 -9.48 18.89 -10.19
CA GLU A 503 -8.96 20.20 -9.78
C GLU A 503 -8.13 20.10 -8.48
N GLY A 504 -8.21 18.98 -7.76
CA GLY A 504 -7.40 18.68 -6.58
C GLY A 504 -6.23 17.74 -6.88
N ALA A 505 -5.07 17.97 -6.26
CA ALA A 505 -3.87 17.13 -6.40
C ALA A 505 -4.06 15.65 -6.01
N ALA A 506 -5.16 15.28 -5.35
CA ALA A 506 -5.50 13.92 -5.00
C ALA A 506 -5.80 13.03 -6.23
N HIS A 507 -6.34 13.59 -7.30
CA HIS A 507 -6.91 12.81 -8.42
C HIS A 507 -5.88 11.99 -9.22
N ALA A 508 -4.61 12.37 -9.23
CA ALA A 508 -3.54 11.68 -9.95
C ALA A 508 -2.65 10.82 -9.02
N GLN A 509 -3.00 10.68 -7.74
CA GLN A 509 -2.09 10.07 -6.76
C GLN A 509 -1.76 8.61 -7.04
N TYR A 510 -2.70 7.76 -7.45
CA TYR A 510 -2.39 6.33 -7.61
C TYR A 510 -1.58 6.04 -8.88
N PRO A 511 -1.92 6.58 -10.07
CA PRO A 511 -1.04 6.45 -11.24
C PRO A 511 0.37 6.98 -10.98
N LYS A 512 0.50 8.19 -10.39
CA LYS A 512 1.80 8.79 -10.01
C LYS A 512 2.61 7.92 -9.06
N ARG A 513 1.94 7.22 -8.14
CA ARG A 513 2.60 6.33 -7.19
C ARG A 513 3.00 5.01 -7.83
N ASN A 514 2.19 4.48 -8.72
CA ASN A 514 2.52 3.30 -9.49
C ASN A 514 3.77 3.53 -10.35
N THR A 515 3.98 4.73 -10.91
CA THR A 515 5.23 5.06 -11.63
C THR A 515 6.47 5.23 -10.76
N PHE A 516 6.33 5.41 -9.44
CA PHE A 516 7.46 5.44 -8.50
C PHE A 516 7.69 4.09 -7.80
N ASP A 517 6.73 3.17 -7.87
CA ASP A 517 6.91 1.78 -7.46
C ASP A 517 7.68 1.05 -8.57
N ILE A 518 9.02 1.05 -8.48
CA ILE A 518 9.92 0.48 -9.49
C ILE A 518 9.64 -1.01 -9.76
N ASP A 519 9.15 -1.72 -8.74
CA ASP A 519 8.82 -3.14 -8.73
C ASP A 519 7.34 -3.41 -9.07
N THR A 520 6.53 -2.37 -9.37
CA THR A 520 5.15 -2.60 -9.77
C THR A 520 5.09 -3.47 -11.03
N GLN A 521 4.22 -4.46 -11.00
CA GLN A 521 3.82 -5.25 -12.16
C GLN A 521 2.30 -5.12 -12.40
N VAL A 522 1.71 -4.01 -11.97
CA VAL A 522 0.31 -3.66 -12.23
C VAL A 522 0.28 -2.41 -13.10
N GLN A 523 -0.44 -2.49 -14.22
CA GLN A 523 -0.62 -1.36 -15.13
C GLN A 523 -1.77 -0.48 -14.61
N TYR A 524 -1.56 0.82 -14.42
CA TYR A 524 -2.50 1.71 -13.73
C TYR A 524 -3.07 2.78 -14.66
N TRP A 525 -4.22 2.46 -15.24
CA TRP A 525 -4.91 3.24 -16.25
C TRP A 525 -6.00 4.13 -15.64
N LYS A 526 -6.42 5.18 -16.36
CA LYS A 526 -7.37 6.15 -15.81
C LYS A 526 -8.32 6.77 -16.85
N VAL A 527 -9.56 6.98 -16.44
CA VAL A 527 -10.56 7.77 -17.16
C VAL A 527 -10.95 8.98 -16.32
N LEU A 528 -10.87 10.17 -16.90
CA LEU A 528 -11.43 11.39 -16.34
C LEU A 528 -12.75 11.74 -17.03
N LEU A 529 -13.82 11.86 -16.24
CA LEU A 529 -15.16 12.12 -16.73
C LEU A 529 -15.39 13.64 -16.82
N CYS A 530 -15.61 14.13 -18.04
CA CYS A 530 -15.65 15.55 -18.39
C CYS A 530 -17.00 16.02 -18.97
N ASP A 531 -18.07 15.23 -18.86
CA ASP A 531 -19.41 15.71 -19.17
C ASP A 531 -19.98 16.46 -17.95
N GLU A 532 -20.18 17.77 -18.09
CA GLU A 532 -20.66 18.62 -17.00
C GLU A 532 -22.13 18.38 -16.65
N ARG A 533 -22.89 17.77 -17.57
CA ARG A 533 -24.32 17.50 -17.39
C ARG A 533 -24.52 16.51 -16.24
N ARG A 534 -25.64 16.65 -15.53
CA ARG A 534 -26.11 15.65 -14.56
C ARG A 534 -26.62 14.41 -15.32
N TYR A 535 -26.38 13.22 -14.78
CA TYR A 535 -26.97 11.98 -15.28
C TYR A 535 -28.47 11.88 -14.92
N PRO A 536 -29.34 11.44 -15.85
CA PRO A 536 -29.10 11.22 -17.28
C PRO A 536 -29.24 12.53 -18.11
N PRO A 537 -28.52 12.70 -19.23
CA PRO A 537 -27.59 11.77 -19.87
C PRO A 537 -26.10 12.03 -19.56
N GLY A 538 -25.78 12.92 -18.61
CA GLY A 538 -24.39 13.29 -18.30
C GLY A 538 -23.59 12.25 -17.50
N SER A 539 -22.35 12.56 -17.10
CA SER A 539 -21.44 11.57 -16.51
C SER A 539 -21.44 11.48 -14.98
N TRP A 540 -22.26 12.26 -14.28
CA TRP A 540 -22.25 12.29 -12.81
C TRP A 540 -23.61 12.64 -12.19
N SER A 541 -23.81 12.24 -10.93
CA SER A 541 -24.88 12.82 -10.10
C SER A 541 -24.37 13.14 -8.68
N PRO A 542 -24.99 14.11 -7.98
CA PRO A 542 -24.70 14.37 -6.58
C PRO A 542 -24.67 13.10 -5.71
N GLY A 543 -23.73 13.04 -4.77
CA GLY A 543 -23.78 12.07 -3.68
C GLY A 543 -24.71 12.55 -2.56
N PRO A 544 -25.12 11.67 -1.62
CA PRO A 544 -26.11 12.01 -0.59
C PRO A 544 -25.78 13.28 0.22
N LYS A 545 -24.49 13.51 0.52
CA LYS A 545 -24.02 14.70 1.25
C LYS A 545 -24.16 15.99 0.44
N GLU A 546 -23.95 15.95 -0.89
CA GLU A 546 -24.16 17.08 -1.80
C GLU A 546 -25.65 17.40 -1.93
N GLU A 547 -26.52 16.38 -1.97
CA GLU A 547 -27.98 16.58 -2.01
C GLU A 547 -28.52 17.19 -0.70
N GLU A 548 -28.11 16.66 0.44
CA GLU A 548 -28.45 17.21 1.77
C GLU A 548 -27.98 18.67 1.91
N ASP A 549 -26.73 18.96 1.54
CA ASP A 549 -26.19 20.32 1.64
C ASP A 549 -26.91 21.31 0.71
N ARG A 550 -27.27 20.89 -0.51
CA ARG A 550 -28.03 21.71 -1.46
C ARG A 550 -29.47 21.93 -1.00
N ALA A 551 -30.12 20.93 -0.41
CA ALA A 551 -31.43 21.07 0.22
C ALA A 551 -31.38 22.06 1.41
N ALA A 552 -30.26 22.11 2.13
CA ALA A 552 -29.97 23.12 3.16
C ALA A 552 -29.50 24.49 2.60
N GLY A 553 -29.64 24.74 1.31
CA GLY A 553 -29.34 26.03 0.67
C GLY A 553 -27.86 26.31 0.41
N LYS A 554 -26.95 25.36 0.63
CA LYS A 554 -25.53 25.55 0.27
C LYS A 554 -25.34 25.50 -1.24
N ILE A 555 -24.58 26.45 -1.78
CA ILE A 555 -24.35 26.60 -3.23
C ILE A 555 -23.18 25.74 -3.71
N TRP A 556 -22.11 25.63 -2.90
CA TRP A 556 -20.89 24.90 -3.21
C TRP A 556 -20.20 24.35 -1.96
N HIS A 557 -19.49 23.23 -2.09
CA HIS A 557 -18.50 22.77 -1.12
C HIS A 557 -17.36 22.04 -1.85
N PRO A 558 -16.07 22.30 -1.54
CA PRO A 558 -14.93 21.78 -2.30
C PRO A 558 -14.79 20.24 -2.25
N LEU A 559 -15.41 19.57 -1.26
CA LEU A 559 -15.40 18.11 -1.20
C LEU A 559 -16.55 17.43 -1.96
N TRP A 560 -17.56 18.15 -2.48
CA TRP A 560 -18.67 17.47 -3.18
C TRP A 560 -18.21 16.64 -4.40
N PRO A 561 -17.30 17.11 -5.28
CA PRO A 561 -16.83 16.33 -6.43
C PRO A 561 -16.25 14.95 -6.04
N LYS A 562 -15.63 14.85 -4.87
CA LYS A 562 -15.06 13.61 -4.31
C LYS A 562 -16.12 12.53 -4.07
N PHE A 563 -17.38 12.89 -3.85
CA PHE A 563 -18.45 11.98 -3.41
C PHE A 563 -19.58 11.81 -4.43
N ARG A 564 -19.44 12.38 -5.63
CA ARG A 564 -20.40 12.22 -6.72
C ARG A 564 -20.46 10.79 -7.22
N ASN A 565 -21.66 10.37 -7.60
CA ASN A 565 -21.90 9.15 -8.34
C ASN A 565 -21.55 9.36 -9.82
N LEU A 566 -21.32 8.26 -10.54
CA LEU A 566 -20.76 8.24 -11.89
C LEU A 566 -21.68 7.52 -12.86
N ALA A 567 -21.75 8.02 -14.09
CA ALA A 567 -22.18 7.26 -15.25
C ALA A 567 -21.07 7.31 -16.29
N VAL A 568 -20.70 6.16 -16.85
CA VAL A 568 -19.57 6.05 -17.78
C VAL A 568 -20.08 5.56 -19.13
N ARG A 569 -19.66 6.24 -20.19
CA ARG A 569 -19.97 5.84 -21.56
C ARG A 569 -19.21 4.56 -21.91
N TRP A 570 -19.88 3.62 -22.59
CA TRP A 570 -19.23 2.38 -23.02
C TRP A 570 -18.00 2.64 -23.90
N GLU A 571 -18.09 3.64 -24.78
CA GLU A 571 -17.02 3.96 -25.75
C GLU A 571 -15.65 4.20 -25.10
N VAL A 572 -15.58 4.83 -23.92
CA VAL A 572 -14.29 5.01 -23.22
C VAL A 572 -13.79 3.73 -22.54
N ILE A 573 -14.70 2.87 -22.08
CA ILE A 573 -14.32 1.55 -21.54
C ILE A 573 -13.79 0.66 -22.66
N ASP A 574 -14.45 0.59 -23.82
CA ASP A 574 -13.98 -0.17 -24.99
C ASP A 574 -12.57 0.29 -25.44
N ILE A 575 -12.35 1.59 -25.59
CA ILE A 575 -11.01 2.13 -25.94
C ILE A 575 -9.96 1.72 -24.90
N ALA A 576 -10.25 1.90 -23.60
CA ALA A 576 -9.33 1.53 -22.53
C ALA A 576 -9.05 0.02 -22.49
N LEU A 577 -10.07 -0.82 -22.70
CA LEU A 577 -9.91 -2.28 -22.73
C LEU A 577 -9.02 -2.74 -23.90
N ARG A 578 -9.15 -2.14 -25.08
CA ARG A 578 -8.26 -2.43 -26.22
C ARG A 578 -6.82 -2.06 -25.90
N GLU A 579 -6.57 -0.87 -25.36
CA GLU A 579 -5.22 -0.40 -25.00
C GLU A 579 -4.58 -1.26 -23.89
N ILE A 580 -5.35 -1.64 -22.86
CA ILE A 580 -4.95 -2.63 -21.84
C ILE A 580 -4.55 -3.97 -22.47
N VAL A 581 -5.33 -4.44 -23.44
CA VAL A 581 -5.15 -5.76 -24.06
C VAL A 581 -4.00 -5.77 -25.07
N GLU A 582 -3.74 -4.68 -25.78
CA GLU A 582 -2.52 -4.54 -26.58
C GLU A 582 -1.28 -4.40 -25.68
N ALA A 583 -1.38 -3.76 -24.52
CA ALA A 583 -0.30 -3.75 -23.53
C ALA A 583 -0.06 -5.12 -22.87
N GLY A 584 -1.00 -6.07 -22.98
CA GLY A 584 -0.76 -7.50 -22.75
C GLY A 584 -0.35 -7.95 -21.35
N GLY A 585 -0.31 -7.05 -20.36
CA GLY A 585 0.36 -7.27 -19.07
C GLY A 585 1.88 -7.06 -19.09
N ASP A 586 2.43 -6.56 -20.19
CA ASP A 586 3.84 -6.15 -20.31
C ASP A 586 4.07 -4.76 -19.69
N MET A 587 5.03 -4.66 -18.78
CA MET A 587 5.33 -3.42 -18.07
C MET A 587 6.23 -2.47 -18.87
N GLU A 588 6.98 -2.95 -19.86
CA GLU A 588 7.80 -2.12 -20.75
C GLU A 588 6.90 -1.40 -21.76
N GLU A 589 6.02 -2.14 -22.44
CA GLU A 589 5.00 -1.59 -23.34
C GLU A 589 4.05 -0.60 -22.62
N TYR A 590 3.65 -0.91 -21.38
CA TYR A 590 2.87 0.02 -20.56
C TYR A 590 3.64 1.30 -20.21
N ARG A 591 4.94 1.21 -19.91
CA ARG A 591 5.80 2.38 -19.65
C ARG A 591 5.99 3.22 -20.91
N GLN A 592 6.17 2.60 -22.08
CA GLN A 592 6.18 3.33 -23.35
C GLN A 592 4.87 4.08 -23.58
N ARG A 593 3.70 3.43 -23.38
CA ARG A 593 2.39 4.10 -23.48
C ARG A 593 2.19 5.18 -22.43
N TRP A 594 2.82 5.05 -21.27
CA TRP A 594 2.83 6.10 -20.25
C TRP A 594 3.52 7.37 -20.77
N ASP A 595 4.72 7.22 -21.31
CA ASP A 595 5.53 8.32 -21.86
C ASP A 595 4.89 8.95 -23.11
N GLU A 596 4.21 8.15 -23.94
CA GLU A 596 3.36 8.62 -25.06
C GLU A 596 2.09 9.36 -24.59
N GLY A 597 1.76 9.36 -23.29
CA GLY A 597 0.53 9.96 -22.77
C GLY A 597 -0.74 9.15 -23.05
N ARG A 598 -0.61 7.87 -23.41
CA ARG A 598 -1.68 6.94 -23.78
C ARG A 598 -2.21 6.08 -22.62
N TRP A 599 -1.80 6.38 -21.39
CA TRP A 599 -2.24 5.68 -20.17
C TRP A 599 -3.61 6.14 -19.63
N TRP A 600 -4.18 7.23 -20.17
CA TRP A 600 -5.42 7.80 -19.66
C TRP A 600 -6.21 8.66 -20.66
N TRP A 601 -7.53 8.76 -20.41
CA TRP A 601 -8.50 9.35 -21.32
C TRP A 601 -9.38 10.42 -20.67
N LEU A 602 -9.81 11.39 -21.47
CA LEU A 602 -10.88 12.34 -21.18
C LEU A 602 -12.16 11.86 -21.86
N SER A 603 -13.23 11.63 -21.10
CA SER A 603 -14.55 11.23 -21.61
C SER A 603 -15.55 12.36 -21.44
N ALA A 604 -15.83 13.11 -22.51
CA ALA A 604 -16.85 14.16 -22.52
C ALA A 604 -18.20 13.65 -23.10
N ALA A 605 -19.14 14.56 -23.32
CA ALA A 605 -20.52 14.25 -23.74
C ALA A 605 -20.62 13.44 -25.05
N ASN A 606 -19.73 13.71 -26.00
CA ASN A 606 -19.78 13.22 -27.39
C ASN A 606 -18.44 12.62 -27.89
N GLN A 607 -17.35 12.77 -27.15
CA GLN A 607 -16.01 12.34 -27.56
C GLN A 607 -15.25 11.66 -26.42
N THR A 608 -14.26 10.86 -26.80
CA THR A 608 -13.24 10.29 -25.91
C THR A 608 -11.90 10.56 -26.55
N VAL A 609 -10.97 11.17 -25.82
CA VAL A 609 -9.62 11.51 -26.32
C VAL A 609 -8.57 11.11 -25.30
N TYR A 610 -7.33 10.91 -25.73
CA TYR A 610 -6.20 10.82 -24.82
C TYR A 610 -6.01 12.13 -24.06
N ALA A 611 -5.68 12.05 -22.78
CA ALA A 611 -5.38 13.23 -21.97
C ALA A 611 -3.95 13.76 -22.19
N GLY A 612 -3.09 12.99 -22.86
CA GLY A 612 -1.71 13.35 -23.15
C GLY A 612 -0.76 13.15 -21.95
N PRO A 613 0.52 13.54 -22.08
CA PRO A 613 1.54 13.26 -21.05
C PRO A 613 1.42 14.16 -19.80
N GLU A 614 0.71 15.30 -19.86
CA GLU A 614 0.61 16.21 -18.70
C GLU A 614 -0.33 15.64 -17.63
N MET A 615 0.21 14.91 -16.65
CA MET A 615 -0.53 14.35 -15.49
C MET A 615 -1.39 15.36 -14.68
N HIS A 616 -1.22 16.67 -14.91
CA HIS A 616 -2.03 17.76 -14.34
C HIS A 616 -3.14 18.27 -15.28
N GLN A 617 -3.45 17.56 -16.37
CA GLN A 617 -4.55 17.83 -17.27
C GLN A 617 -5.89 17.73 -16.53
N THR A 618 -6.70 18.79 -16.60
CA THR A 618 -8.08 18.83 -16.06
C THR A 618 -9.09 18.97 -17.17
N CYS A 619 -10.37 18.68 -16.93
CA CYS A 619 -11.44 18.89 -17.92
C CYS A 619 -11.53 20.37 -18.35
N ARG A 620 -11.34 21.30 -17.40
CA ARG A 620 -11.31 22.75 -17.64
C ARG A 620 -10.15 23.15 -18.56
N ARG A 621 -8.93 22.68 -18.25
CA ARG A 621 -7.75 22.91 -19.10
C ARG A 621 -7.94 22.30 -20.49
N ALA A 622 -8.54 21.12 -20.58
CA ALA A 622 -8.71 20.41 -21.84
C ALA A 622 -9.66 21.16 -22.79
N ARG A 623 -10.76 21.73 -22.27
CA ARG A 623 -11.62 22.64 -23.05
C ARG A 623 -10.91 23.94 -23.44
N ALA A 624 -10.12 24.52 -22.53
CA ALA A 624 -9.34 25.74 -22.83
C ALA A 624 -8.31 25.54 -23.96
N PHE A 625 -7.79 24.32 -24.12
CA PHE A 625 -6.89 23.93 -25.22
C PHE A 625 -7.62 23.29 -26.42
N GLY A 626 -8.95 23.19 -26.40
CA GLY A 626 -9.74 22.57 -27.49
C GLY A 626 -9.57 21.06 -27.66
N LEU A 627 -9.01 20.36 -26.66
CA LEU A 627 -8.87 18.89 -26.66
C LEU A 627 -10.23 18.18 -26.51
N ILE A 628 -11.17 18.83 -25.83
CA ILE A 628 -12.58 18.42 -25.73
C ILE A 628 -13.48 19.66 -25.85
N SER A 629 -14.75 19.44 -26.17
CA SER A 629 -15.80 20.46 -26.31
C SER A 629 -16.82 20.46 -25.16
#